data_AF-A0A0E4FXQ0-F1
#
_entry.id   AF-A0A0E4FXQ0-F1
#
_cell.length_a   1.000
_cell.length_b   1.000
_cell.length_c   1.000
_cell.angle_alpha   90.00
_cell.angle_beta   90.00
_cell.angle_gamma   90.00
#
_symmetry.space_group_name_H-M   'P 1'
#
loop_
_entity.id
_entity.type
_entity.pdbx_description
1 polymer ?
#
loop_
_entity_poly.entity_id
_entity_poly.type
_entity_poly.pdbx_seq_one_letter_code
_entity_poly.pdbx_strand_id
1 'polypeptide(L)'
;MSSNFPELVFSDDEDFTADRLNLAMQVLDQRLRSLEPFSPSWEQAVNDLRLVGLSRLNDAILPAYQRIQLLSTLGFLFAGSSSEVALTQDMTATFVIDDETEKSLFTPTPFLALTRSSTIDDYAIAQLISYEQATGTLMVKVKSITGSPGPFTDWQIGACAASTIAAMAYFTQIDAARNAANVAKAATAADRVQTGLDRIQTGVDRNAAAQSAVAASASADRAGTWDPTNYALKSYVDGKIQALVGTAPATLDTLAEIAAQMQADESGFAALSTTVSGKLTATQNLNDLTDKAQARINLGVTFANPTSKSGLTAANGSAVTYMRSDAAPAIDVSIAPTWTNKHIFQWNSGATYCINVQTYGGLTIYAPDQGSAFMTFHRGAYASQFGLDGDNYYRWGGWSDGAGGVRMYLSPGGLLYSAGYGASTTPVGGQVRAAGDIIYGLSDQRLKDDIQIIEDALEKIDQLDGVTWVQSDLAREVGAPVQDRRKAGLLAQQLEKVLPEAVGLAPFDTNKLMKSRTGLNLLNIQYEQVSGLLVEGIKALKRKNEALEDRVARLEAIIEKLGV
;
A
#
# COMPACT_ATOMS: atom_id res chain seq x y z
N MET A 1 39.36 -114.94 15.67
CA MET A 1 38.02 -114.61 15.14
C MET A 1 37.88 -115.35 13.82
N SER A 2 37.09 -116.44 13.80
CA SER A 2 36.87 -117.20 12.57
C SER A 2 36.16 -116.30 11.56
N SER A 3 36.88 -115.87 10.52
CA SER A 3 36.26 -115.11 9.45
C SER A 3 35.33 -116.05 8.69
N ASN A 4 34.08 -115.63 8.43
CA ASN A 4 33.03 -116.41 7.77
C ASN A 4 33.32 -116.74 6.29
N PHE A 5 34.57 -116.58 5.84
CA PHE A 5 35.03 -116.85 4.47
C PHE A 5 36.34 -117.63 4.53
N PRO A 6 36.27 -118.96 4.71
CA PRO A 6 37.44 -119.83 4.81
C PRO A 6 38.30 -119.82 3.53
N GLU A 7 37.79 -119.30 2.41
CA GLU A 7 38.52 -119.16 1.15
C GLU A 7 39.55 -118.02 1.14
N LEU A 8 39.50 -117.10 2.11
CA LEU A 8 40.43 -115.96 2.23
C LEU A 8 41.44 -116.11 3.38
N VAL A 9 41.44 -117.27 4.06
CA VAL A 9 42.36 -117.58 5.15
C VAL A 9 43.42 -118.54 4.62
N PHE A 10 44.69 -118.10 4.63
CA PHE A 10 45.85 -118.91 4.26
C PHE A 10 46.53 -119.38 5.56
N SER A 11 46.79 -120.68 5.70
CA SER A 11 47.59 -121.24 6.80
C SER A 11 49.02 -121.49 6.33
N ASP A 12 49.97 -121.47 7.27
CA ASP A 12 51.39 -121.62 6.97
C ASP A 12 51.77 -123.00 6.39
N ASP A 13 50.86 -123.99 6.51
CA ASP A 13 51.04 -125.36 6.05
C ASP A 13 50.29 -125.69 4.73
N GLU A 14 49.67 -124.69 4.06
CA GLU A 14 48.98 -124.87 2.76
C GLU A 14 49.79 -124.32 1.57
N ASP A 15 49.93 -125.13 0.51
CA ASP A 15 50.66 -124.75 -0.71
C ASP A 15 49.92 -123.66 -1.52
N PHE A 16 50.64 -122.59 -1.87
CA PHE A 16 50.17 -121.48 -2.72
C PHE A 16 50.01 -121.90 -4.19
N THR A 17 48.95 -122.65 -4.49
CA THR A 17 48.62 -123.06 -5.86
C THR A 17 47.84 -121.98 -6.61
N ALA A 18 48.00 -121.92 -7.93
CA ALA A 18 47.33 -120.92 -8.78
C ALA A 18 45.81 -120.98 -8.67
N ASP A 19 45.23 -122.18 -8.54
CA ASP A 19 43.78 -122.37 -8.41
C ASP A 19 43.25 -121.81 -7.08
N ARG A 20 44.02 -121.90 -5.99
CA ARG A 20 43.64 -121.34 -4.70
C ARG A 20 43.61 -119.81 -4.72
N LEU A 21 44.61 -119.19 -5.35
CA LEU A 21 44.65 -117.74 -5.56
C LEU A 21 43.52 -117.26 -6.48
N ASN A 22 43.19 -118.02 -7.53
CA ASN A 22 42.07 -117.69 -8.42
C ASN A 22 40.72 -117.72 -7.68
N LEU A 23 40.52 -118.67 -6.77
CA LEU A 23 39.31 -118.74 -5.94
C LEU A 23 39.19 -117.55 -4.99
N ALA A 24 40.29 -117.21 -4.30
CA ALA A 24 40.35 -116.04 -3.43
C ALA A 24 40.09 -114.73 -4.21
N MET A 25 40.65 -114.59 -5.41
CA MET A 25 40.43 -113.44 -6.29
C MET A 25 39.00 -113.37 -6.83
N GLN A 26 38.35 -114.49 -7.13
CA GLN A 26 36.92 -114.50 -7.51
C GLN A 26 36.02 -114.04 -6.36
N VAL A 27 36.30 -114.48 -5.14
CA VAL A 27 35.55 -114.03 -3.95
C VAL A 27 35.76 -112.53 -3.73
N LEU A 28 36.98 -112.04 -3.92
CA LEU A 28 37.27 -110.60 -3.88
C LEU A 28 36.54 -109.82 -4.99
N ASP A 29 36.56 -110.28 -6.25
CA ASP A 29 35.88 -109.62 -7.38
C ASP A 29 34.36 -109.58 -7.19
N GLN A 30 33.74 -110.68 -6.76
CA GLN A 30 32.31 -110.71 -6.46
C GLN A 30 31.93 -109.73 -5.35
N ARG A 31 32.77 -109.59 -4.32
CA ARG A 31 32.55 -108.62 -3.25
C ARG A 31 32.74 -107.19 -3.76
N LEU A 32 33.73 -106.94 -4.61
CA LEU A 32 33.95 -105.63 -5.21
C LEU A 32 32.75 -105.22 -6.08
N ARG A 33 32.25 -106.14 -6.92
CA ARG A 33 31.03 -105.92 -7.74
C ARG A 33 29.79 -105.71 -6.90
N SER A 34 29.67 -106.39 -5.75
CA SER A 34 28.55 -106.16 -4.82
C SER A 34 28.57 -104.76 -4.17
N LEU A 35 29.73 -104.08 -4.21
CA LEU A 35 29.93 -102.72 -3.70
C LEU A 35 29.80 -101.64 -4.78
N GLU A 36 29.85 -101.98 -6.08
CA GLU A 36 29.70 -101.03 -7.18
C GLU A 36 28.39 -100.22 -7.16
N PRO A 37 27.21 -100.78 -6.82
CA PRO A 37 25.96 -100.01 -6.70
C PRO A 37 25.94 -99.01 -5.53
N PHE A 38 26.88 -99.13 -4.59
CA PHE A 38 27.02 -98.25 -3.42
C PHE A 38 28.06 -97.14 -3.65
N SER A 39 28.68 -97.08 -4.83
CA SER A 39 29.51 -95.94 -5.24
C SER A 39 28.58 -94.79 -5.62
N PRO A 40 28.44 -93.73 -4.80
CA PRO A 40 27.54 -92.64 -5.14
C PRO A 40 28.04 -92.00 -6.44
N SER A 41 27.23 -92.04 -7.50
CA SER A 41 27.60 -91.32 -8.72
C SER A 41 27.65 -89.83 -8.37
N TRP A 42 28.77 -89.19 -8.68
CA TRP A 42 28.97 -87.77 -8.44
C TRP A 42 27.83 -86.93 -9.05
N GLU A 43 27.31 -87.37 -10.19
CA GLU A 43 26.16 -86.74 -10.86
C GLU A 43 24.88 -86.80 -10.02
N GLN A 44 24.59 -87.92 -9.34
CA GLN A 44 23.42 -88.04 -8.48
C GLN A 44 23.53 -87.17 -7.23
N ALA A 45 24.71 -87.14 -6.58
CA ALA A 45 24.95 -86.26 -5.44
C ALA A 45 24.83 -84.76 -5.80
N VAL A 46 25.31 -84.37 -7.00
CA VAL A 46 25.14 -83.00 -7.51
C VAL A 46 23.67 -82.69 -7.81
N ASN A 47 22.91 -83.63 -8.36
CA ASN A 47 21.48 -83.45 -8.64
C ASN A 47 20.67 -83.34 -7.34
N ASP A 48 20.96 -84.13 -6.33
CA ASP A 48 20.33 -84.04 -5.01
C ASP A 48 20.63 -82.69 -4.34
N LEU A 49 21.88 -82.22 -4.41
CA LEU A 49 22.24 -80.90 -3.90
C LEU A 49 21.52 -79.77 -4.65
N ARG A 50 21.39 -79.89 -5.99
CA ARG A 50 20.62 -78.93 -6.80
C ARG A 50 19.15 -78.92 -6.40
N LEU A 51 18.53 -80.08 -6.19
CA LEU A 51 17.13 -80.19 -5.77
C LEU A 51 16.90 -79.57 -4.39
N VAL A 52 17.77 -79.86 -3.41
CA VAL A 52 17.72 -79.24 -2.08
C VAL A 52 17.94 -77.74 -2.16
N GLY A 53 18.90 -77.29 -2.98
CA GLY A 53 19.16 -75.87 -3.24
C GLY A 53 17.96 -75.15 -3.86
N LEU A 54 17.33 -75.76 -4.87
CA LEU A 54 16.12 -75.25 -5.52
C LEU A 54 14.93 -75.18 -4.56
N SER A 55 14.70 -76.22 -3.74
CA SER A 55 13.64 -76.22 -2.74
C SER A 55 13.84 -75.11 -1.72
N ARG A 56 15.04 -74.99 -1.16
CA ARG A 56 15.35 -73.95 -0.16
C ARG A 56 15.28 -72.54 -0.75
N LEU A 57 15.69 -72.38 -2.00
CA LEU A 57 15.61 -71.10 -2.71
C LEU A 57 14.15 -70.73 -2.98
N ASN A 58 13.31 -71.71 -3.35
CA ASN A 58 11.87 -71.49 -3.51
C ASN A 58 11.21 -71.14 -2.17
N ASP A 59 11.50 -71.88 -1.09
CA ASP A 59 10.94 -71.62 0.24
C ASP A 59 11.36 -70.24 0.79
N ALA A 60 12.57 -69.78 0.46
CA ALA A 60 13.07 -68.48 0.87
C ALA A 60 12.52 -67.31 0.03
N ILE A 61 12.38 -67.49 -1.29
CA ILE A 61 12.03 -66.40 -2.23
C ILE A 61 10.52 -66.30 -2.45
N LEU A 62 9.79 -67.42 -2.40
CA LEU A 62 8.36 -67.45 -2.68
C LEU A 62 7.54 -66.50 -1.78
N PRO A 63 7.79 -66.41 -0.46
CA PRO A 63 7.09 -65.43 0.39
C PRO A 63 7.40 -63.97 0.00
N ALA A 64 8.63 -63.68 -0.40
CA ALA A 64 9.02 -62.34 -0.87
C ALA A 64 8.37 -62.01 -2.21
N TYR A 65 8.30 -62.97 -3.13
CA TYR A 65 7.63 -62.83 -4.42
C TYR A 65 6.12 -62.60 -4.25
N GLN A 66 5.46 -63.36 -3.38
CA GLN A 66 4.04 -63.18 -3.06
C GLN A 66 3.76 -61.80 -2.46
N ARG A 67 4.64 -61.31 -1.57
CA ARG A 67 4.52 -59.95 -1.01
C ARG A 67 4.73 -58.86 -2.05
N ILE A 68 5.66 -59.04 -2.97
CA ILE A 68 5.88 -58.11 -4.09
C ILE A 68 4.69 -58.10 -5.06
N GLN A 69 4.09 -59.27 -5.34
CA GLN A 69 2.88 -59.34 -6.15
C GLN A 69 1.72 -58.59 -5.49
N LEU A 70 1.50 -58.78 -4.18
CA LEU A 70 0.46 -58.06 -3.43
C LEU A 70 0.70 -56.54 -3.41
N LEU A 71 1.94 -56.10 -3.22
CA LEU A 71 2.32 -54.67 -3.33
C LEU A 71 2.04 -54.11 -4.73
N SER A 72 2.24 -54.92 -5.79
CA SER A 72 2.02 -54.50 -7.17
C SER A 72 0.55 -54.39 -7.55
N THR A 73 -0.34 -55.19 -6.95
CA THR A 73 -1.76 -55.25 -7.33
C THR A 73 -2.66 -54.35 -6.48
N LEU A 74 -2.41 -54.23 -5.18
CA LEU A 74 -3.26 -53.44 -4.27
C LEU A 74 -2.72 -52.04 -4.00
N GLY A 75 -1.41 -51.80 -4.21
CA GLY A 75 -0.75 -50.54 -3.92
C GLY A 75 -0.66 -50.26 -2.40
N PHE A 76 0.36 -49.51 -1.98
CA PHE A 76 0.58 -49.17 -0.55
C PHE A 76 -0.04 -47.83 -0.15
N LEU A 77 -0.73 -47.16 -1.07
CA LEU A 77 -1.11 -45.74 -0.98
C LEU A 77 -2.55 -45.51 -0.49
N PHE A 78 -3.40 -46.55 -0.49
CA PHE A 78 -4.80 -46.47 -0.10
C PHE A 78 -5.16 -47.55 0.92
N ALA A 79 -6.08 -47.24 1.83
CA ALA A 79 -6.69 -48.20 2.74
C ALA A 79 -8.15 -47.83 3.03
N GLY A 80 -9.02 -48.83 3.09
CA GLY A 80 -10.42 -48.70 3.45
C GLY A 80 -10.63 -48.72 4.96
N SER A 81 -11.67 -48.03 5.44
CA SER A 81 -12.13 -48.12 6.82
C SER A 81 -13.65 -48.11 6.90
N SER A 82 -14.21 -49.08 7.62
CA SER A 82 -15.64 -49.16 7.90
C SER A 82 -16.06 -48.50 9.22
N SER A 83 -15.11 -47.83 9.90
CA SER A 83 -15.37 -47.11 11.15
C SER A 83 -16.41 -46.01 10.96
N GLU A 84 -17.43 -45.99 11.83
CA GLU A 84 -18.45 -44.94 11.84
C GLU A 84 -17.87 -43.66 12.44
N VAL A 85 -17.45 -42.73 11.57
CA VAL A 85 -16.74 -41.51 11.97
C VAL A 85 -17.45 -40.28 11.42
N ALA A 86 -17.75 -39.32 12.29
CA ALA A 86 -18.10 -37.95 11.91
C ALA A 86 -16.87 -37.06 12.06
N LEU A 87 -16.53 -36.32 11.01
CA LEU A 87 -15.38 -35.43 10.97
C LEU A 87 -15.71 -34.10 11.64
N THR A 88 -14.76 -33.56 12.40
CA THR A 88 -14.84 -32.20 12.94
C THR A 88 -13.51 -31.50 12.70
N GLN A 89 -13.55 -30.29 12.15
CA GLN A 89 -12.34 -29.54 11.81
C GLN A 89 -11.48 -29.27 13.05
N ASP A 90 -10.17 -29.48 12.91
CA ASP A 90 -9.14 -29.39 13.96
C ASP A 90 -9.32 -30.32 15.17
N MET A 91 -10.21 -31.31 15.07
CA MET A 91 -10.35 -32.39 16.04
C MET A 91 -9.69 -33.69 15.56
N THR A 92 -9.42 -34.59 16.51
CA THR A 92 -8.89 -35.92 16.22
C THR A 92 -10.01 -36.86 15.79
N ALA A 93 -9.79 -37.58 14.70
CA ALA A 93 -10.61 -38.69 14.24
C ALA A 93 -9.80 -39.99 14.29
N THR A 94 -10.47 -41.10 14.62
CA THR A 94 -9.86 -42.43 14.70
C THR A 94 -10.56 -43.36 13.73
N PHE A 95 -9.77 -44.03 12.90
CA PHE A 95 -10.21 -45.03 11.94
C PHE A 95 -9.59 -46.38 12.28
N VAL A 96 -10.26 -47.45 11.88
CA VAL A 96 -9.74 -48.82 11.90
C VAL A 96 -9.71 -49.33 10.47
N ILE A 97 -8.53 -49.74 9.99
CA ILE A 97 -8.37 -50.42 8.71
C ILE A 97 -8.72 -51.89 8.91
N ASP A 98 -9.84 -52.32 8.32
CA ASP A 98 -10.45 -53.62 8.60
C ASP A 98 -9.82 -54.77 7.80
N ASP A 99 -9.31 -54.50 6.60
CA ASP A 99 -8.70 -55.51 5.74
C ASP A 99 -7.26 -55.83 6.19
N GLU A 100 -6.99 -57.10 6.49
CA GLU A 100 -5.66 -57.57 6.94
C GLU A 100 -4.56 -57.31 5.91
N THR A 101 -4.90 -57.38 4.62
CA THR A 101 -3.95 -57.15 3.54
C THR A 101 -3.59 -55.67 3.46
N GLU A 102 -4.60 -54.79 3.41
CA GLU A 102 -4.40 -53.34 3.37
C GLU A 102 -3.67 -52.83 4.62
N LYS A 103 -4.05 -53.34 5.81
CA LYS A 103 -3.39 -53.04 7.08
C LYS A 103 -1.90 -53.39 7.06
N SER A 104 -1.51 -54.49 6.42
CA SER A 104 -0.10 -54.90 6.37
C SER A 104 0.74 -54.11 5.35
N LEU A 105 0.10 -53.45 4.38
CA LEU A 105 0.75 -52.76 3.26
C LEU A 105 0.70 -51.23 3.36
N PHE A 106 -0.32 -50.67 4.03
CA PHE A 106 -0.57 -49.24 4.09
C PHE A 106 0.56 -48.50 4.82
N THR A 107 1.15 -47.50 4.15
CA THR A 107 2.20 -46.65 4.71
C THR A 107 1.74 -45.18 4.67
N PRO A 108 1.14 -44.65 5.75
CA PRO A 108 0.56 -43.32 5.74
C PRO A 108 1.64 -42.23 5.62
N THR A 109 1.37 -41.24 4.76
CA THR A 109 2.16 -40.01 4.68
C THR A 109 1.80 -39.04 5.81
N PRO A 110 2.61 -37.99 6.09
CA PRO A 110 2.30 -37.00 7.13
C PRO A 110 0.93 -36.32 6.97
N PHE A 111 0.41 -36.27 5.74
CA PHE A 111 -0.95 -35.86 5.43
C PHE A 111 -1.67 -36.94 4.63
N LEU A 112 -2.97 -37.06 4.87
CA LEU A 112 -3.84 -38.07 4.28
C LEU A 112 -5.08 -37.39 3.71
N ALA A 113 -5.55 -37.92 2.58
CA ALA A 113 -6.85 -37.58 2.03
C ALA A 113 -7.88 -38.59 2.52
N LEU A 114 -8.97 -38.10 3.08
CA LEU A 114 -10.13 -38.89 3.50
C LEU A 114 -11.22 -38.66 2.46
N THR A 115 -11.60 -39.72 1.76
CA THR A 115 -12.68 -39.68 0.74
C THR A 115 -13.71 -40.76 1.04
N ARG A 116 -14.89 -40.66 0.44
CA ARG A 116 -15.93 -41.68 0.57
C ARG A 116 -15.89 -42.63 -0.63
N SER A 117 -16.18 -43.90 -0.40
CA SER A 117 -16.33 -44.88 -1.51
C SER A 117 -17.60 -44.59 -2.31
N SER A 118 -18.66 -44.10 -1.65
CA SER A 118 -19.95 -43.82 -2.27
C SER A 118 -20.03 -42.51 -3.06
N THR A 119 -19.17 -41.52 -2.76
CA THR A 119 -19.17 -40.20 -3.39
C THR A 119 -17.80 -39.55 -3.30
N ILE A 120 -17.43 -38.76 -4.30
CA ILE A 120 -16.18 -37.98 -4.30
C ILE A 120 -16.36 -36.55 -3.77
N ASP A 121 -17.62 -36.12 -3.56
CA ASP A 121 -17.94 -34.74 -3.17
C ASP A 121 -17.68 -34.48 -1.67
N ASP A 122 -17.74 -35.53 -0.86
CA ASP A 122 -17.47 -35.50 0.59
C ASP A 122 -16.04 -35.96 0.84
N TYR A 123 -15.15 -35.01 1.13
CA TYR A 123 -13.74 -35.31 1.38
C TYR A 123 -13.11 -34.38 2.42
N ALA A 124 -12.02 -34.84 3.03
CA ALA A 124 -11.27 -34.09 4.00
C ALA A 124 -9.77 -34.32 3.84
N ILE A 125 -8.97 -33.37 4.33
CA ILE A 125 -7.53 -33.55 4.49
C ILE A 125 -7.25 -33.64 5.98
N ALA A 126 -6.45 -34.63 6.37
CA ALA A 126 -6.07 -34.84 7.75
C ALA A 126 -4.55 -35.00 7.90
N GLN A 127 -4.03 -34.59 9.04
CA GLN A 127 -2.65 -34.78 9.44
C GLN A 127 -2.52 -36.08 10.21
N LEU A 128 -1.55 -36.92 9.87
CA LEU A 128 -1.27 -38.15 10.61
C LEU A 128 -0.84 -37.82 12.04
N ILE A 129 -1.47 -38.45 13.04
CA ILE A 129 -1.03 -38.45 14.43
C ILE A 129 -0.27 -39.74 14.73
N SER A 130 -0.89 -40.89 14.46
CA SER A 130 -0.31 -42.21 14.68
C SER A 130 -0.99 -43.27 13.83
N TYR A 131 -0.26 -44.34 13.53
CA TYR A 131 -0.79 -45.54 12.90
C TYR A 131 -0.20 -46.77 13.58
N GLU A 132 -1.05 -47.63 14.14
CA GLU A 132 -0.65 -48.87 14.78
C GLU A 132 -0.97 -50.05 13.86
N GLN A 133 0.06 -50.59 13.22
CA GLN A 133 -0.09 -51.60 12.17
C GLN A 133 -0.70 -52.92 12.68
N ALA A 134 -0.42 -53.30 13.93
CA ALA A 134 -0.95 -54.55 14.49
C ALA A 134 -2.48 -54.53 14.63
N THR A 135 -3.03 -53.36 14.99
CA THR A 135 -4.46 -53.18 15.27
C THR A 135 -5.23 -52.53 14.11
N GLY A 136 -4.53 -51.91 13.15
CA GLY A 136 -5.14 -51.14 12.07
C GLY A 136 -5.64 -49.76 12.52
N THR A 137 -5.35 -49.36 13.77
CA THR A 137 -5.81 -48.10 14.34
C THR A 137 -5.03 -46.94 13.75
N LEU A 138 -5.73 -46.04 13.05
CA LEU A 138 -5.19 -44.84 12.44
C LEU A 138 -5.81 -43.60 13.11
N MET A 139 -4.99 -42.78 13.74
CA MET A 139 -5.41 -41.51 14.34
C MET A 139 -4.94 -40.34 13.49
N VAL A 140 -5.85 -39.42 13.19
CA VAL A 140 -5.56 -38.25 12.37
C VAL A 140 -6.20 -36.99 12.95
N LYS A 141 -5.57 -35.83 12.71
CA LYS A 141 -6.16 -34.53 13.00
C LYS A 141 -6.76 -33.94 11.72
N VAL A 142 -8.07 -33.72 11.70
CA VAL A 142 -8.75 -33.19 10.52
C VAL A 142 -8.37 -31.72 10.31
N LYS A 143 -7.92 -31.34 9.12
CA LYS A 143 -7.46 -29.98 8.79
C LYS A 143 -8.43 -29.20 7.92
N SER A 144 -9.12 -29.88 7.02
CA SER A 144 -10.16 -29.27 6.18
C SER A 144 -11.21 -30.32 5.86
N ILE A 145 -12.47 -29.90 5.77
CA ILE A 145 -13.61 -30.73 5.38
C ILE A 145 -14.33 -30.01 4.24
N THR A 146 -14.69 -30.74 3.20
CA THR A 146 -15.55 -30.28 2.10
C THR A 146 -16.72 -31.27 1.98
N GLY A 147 -17.94 -30.74 1.87
CA GLY A 147 -19.15 -31.57 1.85
C GLY A 147 -19.70 -31.89 3.24
N SER A 148 -20.44 -32.99 3.34
CA SER A 148 -21.01 -33.47 4.60
C SER A 148 -19.93 -34.12 5.48
N PRO A 149 -19.85 -33.81 6.79
CA PRO A 149 -18.83 -34.38 7.67
C PRO A 149 -19.13 -35.82 8.15
N GLY A 150 -20.27 -36.41 7.81
CA GLY A 150 -20.71 -37.70 8.34
C GLY A 150 -21.62 -37.59 9.58
N PRO A 151 -21.85 -38.69 10.32
CA PRO A 151 -21.05 -39.91 10.37
C PRO A 151 -21.20 -40.83 9.15
N PHE A 152 -20.15 -41.62 8.90
CA PHE A 152 -19.91 -42.33 7.65
C PHE A 152 -19.06 -43.58 7.90
N THR A 153 -19.26 -44.66 7.13
CA THR A 153 -18.64 -46.00 7.30
C THR A 153 -17.98 -46.58 6.03
N ASP A 154 -17.66 -45.79 5.01
CA ASP A 154 -17.08 -46.30 3.74
C ASP A 154 -15.79 -45.56 3.33
N TRP A 155 -15.06 -45.09 4.33
CA TRP A 155 -13.90 -44.22 4.15
C TRP A 155 -12.82 -44.89 3.32
N GLN A 156 -12.28 -44.14 2.37
CA GLN A 156 -11.08 -44.44 1.59
C GLN A 156 -10.01 -43.44 2.01
N ILE A 157 -8.90 -43.96 2.54
CA ILE A 157 -7.82 -43.16 3.12
C ILE A 157 -6.61 -43.26 2.21
N GLY A 158 -6.28 -42.16 1.54
CA GLY A 158 -5.18 -42.08 0.59
C GLY A 158 -4.00 -41.26 1.09
N ALA A 159 -2.79 -41.61 0.64
CA ALA A 159 -1.62 -40.77 0.80
C ALA A 159 -1.80 -39.42 0.08
N CYS A 160 -1.46 -38.32 0.75
CA CYS A 160 -1.58 -36.97 0.21
C CYS A 160 -0.24 -36.22 0.31
N ALA A 161 0.19 -35.61 -0.81
CA ALA A 161 1.36 -34.75 -0.83
C ALA A 161 1.07 -33.41 -0.14
N ALA A 162 2.03 -32.90 0.64
CA ALA A 162 1.88 -31.63 1.36
C ALA A 162 1.59 -30.43 0.45
N SER A 163 2.00 -30.48 -0.82
CA SER A 163 1.73 -29.44 -1.83
C SER A 163 0.25 -29.23 -2.13
N THR A 164 -0.59 -30.26 -1.96
CA THR A 164 -2.03 -30.19 -2.20
C THR A 164 -2.73 -29.28 -1.17
N ILE A 165 -2.24 -29.24 0.07
CA ILE A 165 -2.76 -28.35 1.12
C ILE A 165 -2.41 -26.89 0.82
N ALA A 166 -1.20 -26.64 0.32
CA ALA A 166 -0.80 -25.29 -0.10
C ALA A 166 -1.70 -24.78 -1.23
N ALA A 167 -2.02 -25.64 -2.21
CA ALA A 167 -2.94 -25.28 -3.30
C ALA A 167 -4.35 -24.94 -2.79
N MET A 168 -4.91 -25.71 -1.84
CA MET A 168 -6.21 -25.42 -1.25
C MET A 168 -6.22 -24.06 -0.50
N ALA A 169 -5.16 -23.74 0.24
CA ALA A 169 -5.05 -22.45 0.92
C ALA A 169 -5.00 -21.27 -0.08
N TYR A 170 -4.35 -21.44 -1.23
CA TYR A 170 -4.35 -20.43 -2.28
C TYR A 170 -5.74 -20.25 -2.92
N PHE A 171 -6.51 -21.33 -3.13
CA PHE A 171 -7.87 -21.19 -3.67
C PHE A 171 -8.80 -20.39 -2.74
N THR A 172 -8.72 -20.60 -1.41
CA THR A 172 -9.48 -19.79 -0.45
C THR A 172 -9.10 -18.31 -0.49
N GLN A 173 -7.81 -17.98 -0.63
CA GLN A 173 -7.36 -16.59 -0.78
C GLN A 173 -7.86 -15.96 -2.09
N ILE A 174 -7.87 -16.71 -3.18
CA ILE A 174 -8.37 -16.26 -4.48
C ILE A 174 -9.87 -15.95 -4.41
N ASP A 175 -10.67 -16.79 -3.75
CA ASP A 175 -12.10 -16.54 -3.60
C ASP A 175 -12.39 -15.32 -2.69
N ALA A 176 -11.62 -15.15 -1.61
CA ALA A 176 -11.71 -13.96 -0.77
C ALA A 176 -11.38 -12.68 -1.55
N ALA A 177 -10.33 -12.70 -2.38
CA ALA A 177 -9.97 -11.58 -3.25
C ALA A 177 -11.05 -11.28 -4.30
N ARG A 178 -11.64 -12.32 -4.90
CA ARG A 178 -12.76 -12.18 -5.85
C ARG A 178 -13.98 -11.53 -5.19
N ASN A 179 -14.33 -11.94 -3.98
CA ASN A 179 -15.45 -11.37 -3.22
C ASN A 179 -15.20 -9.90 -2.87
N ALA A 180 -13.98 -9.55 -2.43
CA ALA A 180 -13.59 -8.17 -2.16
C ALA A 180 -13.71 -7.28 -3.42
N ALA A 181 -13.29 -7.78 -4.58
CA ALA A 181 -13.42 -7.07 -5.85
C ALA A 181 -14.90 -6.83 -6.24
N ASN A 182 -15.77 -7.81 -6.02
CA ASN A 182 -17.21 -7.67 -6.28
C ASN A 182 -17.86 -6.63 -5.35
N VAL A 183 -17.47 -6.59 -4.08
CA VAL A 183 -17.95 -5.57 -3.12
C VAL A 183 -17.50 -4.17 -3.54
N ALA A 184 -16.22 -4.00 -3.92
CA ALA A 184 -15.71 -2.71 -4.39
C ALA A 184 -16.41 -2.23 -5.68
N LYS A 185 -16.72 -3.16 -6.60
CA LYS A 185 -17.50 -2.86 -7.81
C LYS A 185 -18.91 -2.36 -7.46
N ALA A 186 -19.57 -2.97 -6.48
CA ALA A 186 -20.89 -2.56 -6.02
C ALA A 186 -20.87 -1.16 -5.36
N ALA A 187 -19.87 -0.89 -4.52
CA ALA A 187 -19.67 0.43 -3.91
C ALA A 187 -19.47 1.53 -4.97
N THR A 188 -18.62 1.28 -5.97
CA THR A 188 -18.40 2.20 -7.10
C THR A 188 -19.69 2.48 -7.88
N ALA A 189 -20.55 1.47 -8.04
CA ALA A 189 -21.84 1.67 -8.70
C ALA A 189 -22.78 2.57 -7.87
N ALA A 190 -22.81 2.40 -6.54
CA ALA A 190 -23.59 3.24 -5.64
C ALA A 190 -23.10 4.70 -5.66
N ASP A 191 -21.79 4.94 -5.64
CA ASP A 191 -21.21 6.29 -5.71
C ASP A 191 -21.60 7.02 -7.01
N ARG A 192 -21.66 6.31 -8.14
CA ARG A 192 -22.13 6.88 -9.41
C ARG A 192 -23.59 7.29 -9.37
N VAL A 193 -24.45 6.51 -8.69
CA VAL A 193 -25.86 6.87 -8.48
C VAL A 193 -25.96 8.13 -7.62
N GLN A 194 -25.21 8.19 -6.51
CA GLN A 194 -25.21 9.36 -5.62
C GLN A 194 -24.72 10.63 -6.35
N THR A 195 -23.64 10.52 -7.13
CA THR A 195 -23.15 11.63 -7.97
C THR A 195 -24.21 12.12 -8.97
N GLY A 196 -25.04 11.20 -9.49
CA GLY A 196 -26.17 11.55 -10.35
C GLY A 196 -27.24 12.36 -9.62
N LEU A 197 -27.60 11.95 -8.40
CA LEU A 197 -28.56 12.67 -7.54
C LEU A 197 -28.04 14.05 -7.15
N ASP A 198 -26.77 14.16 -6.78
CA ASP A 198 -26.14 15.44 -6.40
C ASP A 198 -26.14 16.44 -7.57
N ARG A 199 -25.96 15.96 -8.81
CA ARG A 199 -26.06 16.79 -10.02
C ARG A 199 -27.48 17.31 -10.24
N ILE A 200 -28.50 16.49 -9.98
CA ILE A 200 -29.91 16.89 -10.05
C ILE A 200 -30.18 17.97 -9.00
N GLN A 201 -29.75 17.76 -7.76
CA GLN A 201 -29.94 18.74 -6.67
C GLN A 201 -29.25 20.07 -6.98
N THR A 202 -28.02 20.03 -7.49
CA THR A 202 -27.30 21.24 -7.94
C THR A 202 -28.07 22.01 -9.01
N GLY A 203 -28.78 21.30 -9.91
CA GLY A 203 -29.65 21.91 -10.91
C GLY A 203 -30.87 22.62 -10.30
N VAL A 204 -31.49 22.01 -9.29
CA VAL A 204 -32.61 22.59 -8.53
C VAL A 204 -32.16 23.87 -7.82
N ASP A 205 -31.02 23.82 -7.12
CA ASP A 205 -30.48 24.96 -6.37
C ASP A 205 -30.15 26.15 -7.28
N ARG A 206 -29.61 25.86 -8.48
CA ARG A 206 -29.36 26.88 -9.50
C ARG A 206 -30.65 27.59 -9.94
N ASN A 207 -31.74 26.84 -10.16
CA ASN A 207 -33.03 27.43 -10.52
C ASN A 207 -33.61 28.28 -9.39
N ALA A 208 -33.50 27.86 -8.14
CA ALA A 208 -33.95 28.64 -6.99
C ALA A 208 -33.18 29.97 -6.84
N ALA A 209 -31.86 29.93 -7.05
CA ALA A 209 -31.03 31.13 -7.07
C ALA A 209 -31.43 32.11 -8.19
N ALA A 210 -31.70 31.59 -9.39
CA ALA A 210 -32.15 32.41 -10.52
C ALA A 210 -33.51 33.09 -10.23
N GLN A 211 -34.47 32.37 -9.63
CA GLN A 211 -35.75 32.96 -9.22
C GLN A 211 -35.59 34.06 -8.16
N SER A 212 -34.68 33.86 -7.20
CA SER A 212 -34.37 34.86 -6.18
C SER A 212 -33.78 36.13 -6.77
N ALA A 213 -32.90 36.01 -7.78
CA ALA A 213 -32.34 37.16 -8.49
C ALA A 213 -33.42 37.97 -9.22
N VAL A 214 -34.39 37.30 -9.86
CA VAL A 214 -35.53 37.96 -10.52
C VAL A 214 -36.40 38.70 -9.50
N ALA A 215 -36.68 38.11 -8.34
CA ALA A 215 -37.47 38.75 -7.28
C ALA A 215 -36.78 39.99 -6.69
N ALA A 216 -35.45 39.95 -6.55
CA ALA A 216 -34.66 41.09 -6.12
C ALA A 216 -34.71 42.25 -7.14
N SER A 217 -34.56 41.95 -8.43
CA SER A 217 -34.69 42.94 -9.51
C SER A 217 -36.06 43.61 -9.48
N ALA A 218 -37.14 42.83 -9.41
CA ALA A 218 -38.50 43.37 -9.35
C ALA A 218 -38.75 44.23 -8.10
N SER A 219 -38.05 43.96 -7.00
CA SER A 219 -38.13 44.77 -5.78
C SER A 219 -37.37 46.09 -5.92
N ALA A 220 -36.24 46.10 -6.61
CA ALA A 220 -35.49 47.30 -6.93
C ALA A 220 -36.29 48.23 -7.86
N ASP A 221 -36.96 47.68 -8.87
CA ASP A 221 -37.81 48.45 -9.80
C ASP A 221 -38.98 49.15 -9.06
N ARG A 222 -39.60 48.46 -8.09
CA ARG A 222 -40.65 49.04 -7.24
C ARG A 222 -40.14 50.16 -6.32
N ALA A 223 -38.91 50.06 -5.84
CA ALA A 223 -38.29 51.12 -5.05
C ALA A 223 -37.99 52.35 -5.92
N GLY A 224 -37.55 52.16 -7.17
CA GLY A 224 -37.24 53.24 -8.11
C GLY A 224 -38.48 54.02 -8.61
N THR A 225 -39.68 53.47 -8.46
CA THR A 225 -40.95 54.13 -8.82
C THR A 225 -41.66 54.81 -7.65
N TRP A 226 -41.04 54.81 -6.46
CA TRP A 226 -41.58 55.50 -5.29
C TRP A 226 -41.40 57.02 -5.44
N ASP A 227 -42.52 57.73 -5.61
CA ASP A 227 -42.57 59.18 -5.68
C ASP A 227 -43.15 59.77 -4.37
N PRO A 228 -42.33 60.39 -3.50
CA PRO A 228 -42.79 60.99 -2.25
C PRO A 228 -43.71 62.20 -2.44
N THR A 229 -43.81 62.78 -3.65
CA THR A 229 -44.67 63.93 -3.92
C THR A 229 -46.15 63.56 -4.07
N ASN A 230 -46.46 62.28 -4.33
CA ASN A 230 -47.84 61.77 -4.40
C ASN A 230 -48.44 61.37 -3.03
N TYR A 231 -47.66 61.47 -1.94
CA TYR A 231 -48.09 61.07 -0.60
C TYR A 231 -47.83 62.19 0.42
N ALA A 232 -48.86 62.61 1.17
CA ALA A 232 -48.68 63.60 2.23
C ALA A 232 -47.95 62.99 3.44
N LEU A 233 -46.92 63.69 3.94
CA LEU A 233 -46.20 63.29 5.15
C LEU A 233 -47.14 63.32 6.37
N LYS A 234 -47.00 62.36 7.28
CA LYS A 234 -47.79 62.31 8.52
C LYS A 234 -47.74 63.63 9.29
N SER A 235 -46.57 64.27 9.35
CA SER A 235 -46.38 65.58 10.00
C SER A 235 -47.17 66.71 9.35
N TYR A 236 -47.34 66.67 8.02
CA TYR A 236 -48.14 67.65 7.28
C TYR A 236 -49.63 67.49 7.59
N VAL A 237 -50.13 66.26 7.64
CA VAL A 237 -51.53 65.97 8.00
C VAL A 237 -51.82 66.34 9.45
N ASP A 238 -50.93 65.96 10.38
CA ASP A 238 -51.04 66.30 11.80
C ASP A 238 -51.03 67.83 12.01
N GLY A 239 -50.15 68.55 11.30
CA GLY A 239 -50.08 70.01 11.36
C GLY A 239 -51.33 70.73 10.82
N LYS A 240 -51.98 70.19 9.77
CA LYS A 240 -53.23 70.75 9.25
C LYS A 240 -54.41 70.52 10.18
N ILE A 241 -54.47 69.37 10.86
CA ILE A 241 -55.49 69.07 11.87
C ILE A 241 -55.32 70.00 13.08
N GLN A 242 -54.09 70.22 13.53
CA GLN A 242 -53.78 71.10 14.65
C GLN A 242 -54.12 72.58 14.34
N ALA A 243 -53.91 73.00 13.10
CA ALA A 243 -54.29 74.35 12.64
C ALA A 243 -55.81 74.56 12.59
N LEU A 244 -56.61 73.52 12.35
CA LEU A 244 -58.08 73.59 12.37
C LEU A 244 -58.64 73.69 13.80
N VAL A 245 -57.95 73.10 14.78
CA VAL A 245 -58.30 73.19 16.21
C VAL A 245 -58.02 74.58 16.78
N GLY A 246 -57.04 75.31 16.24
CA GLY A 246 -56.65 76.65 16.68
C GLY A 246 -57.50 77.82 16.16
N THR A 247 -58.52 77.57 15.32
CA THR A 247 -59.32 78.62 14.65
C THR A 247 -60.79 78.66 15.07
N ALA A 248 -61.18 78.03 16.18
CA ALA A 248 -62.56 78.08 16.68
C ALA A 248 -62.93 79.50 17.20
N PRO A 249 -64.05 80.11 16.75
CA PRO A 249 -64.47 81.46 17.16
C PRO A 249 -64.92 81.59 18.62
N ALA A 250 -64.81 82.81 19.17
CA ALA A 250 -65.11 83.19 20.55
C ALA A 250 -66.62 83.27 20.93
N THR A 251 -67.39 82.21 20.72
CA THR A 251 -68.57 81.91 21.58
C THR A 251 -68.25 80.91 22.68
N LEU A 252 -66.96 80.59 22.88
CA LEU A 252 -66.44 79.78 23.99
C LEU A 252 -65.26 80.49 24.72
N ASP A 253 -65.42 81.82 24.82
CA ASP A 253 -64.96 82.87 25.78
C ASP A 253 -63.52 82.91 26.37
N THR A 254 -62.69 83.77 25.76
CA THR A 254 -61.31 84.11 26.16
C THR A 254 -61.18 85.36 27.05
N LEU A 255 -62.25 86.11 27.36
CA LEU A 255 -62.16 87.29 28.24
C LEU A 255 -62.23 86.92 29.73
N ALA A 256 -62.86 85.79 30.06
CA ALA A 256 -62.80 85.18 31.39
C ALA A 256 -61.41 84.58 31.70
N GLU A 257 -60.72 84.05 30.69
CA GLU A 257 -59.34 83.53 30.81
C GLU A 257 -58.32 84.64 31.11
N ILE A 258 -58.49 85.84 30.52
CA ILE A 258 -57.55 86.96 30.73
C ILE A 258 -57.58 87.49 32.17
N ALA A 259 -58.76 87.54 32.81
CA ALA A 259 -58.88 87.98 34.21
C ALA A 259 -58.25 86.98 35.20
N ALA A 260 -58.34 85.67 34.91
CA ALA A 260 -57.68 84.63 35.69
C ALA A 260 -56.17 84.57 35.42
N GLN A 261 -55.74 84.85 34.18
CA GLN A 261 -54.32 84.89 33.84
C GLN A 261 -53.57 86.05 34.49
N MET A 262 -54.18 87.23 34.65
CA MET A 262 -53.50 88.34 35.34
C MET A 262 -53.20 88.05 36.82
N GLN A 263 -54.08 87.32 37.53
CA GLN A 263 -53.80 86.88 38.90
C GLN A 263 -52.81 85.70 38.97
N ALA A 264 -52.83 84.81 37.97
CA ALA A 264 -51.85 83.74 37.83
C ALA A 264 -50.46 84.26 37.44
N ASP A 265 -50.37 85.32 36.63
CA ASP A 265 -49.13 85.95 36.17
C ASP A 265 -48.41 86.68 37.32
N GLU A 266 -49.14 87.32 38.24
CA GLU A 266 -48.55 87.96 39.42
C GLU A 266 -47.94 86.93 40.40
N SER A 267 -48.62 85.79 40.58
CA SER A 267 -48.13 84.66 41.37
C SER A 267 -47.01 83.91 40.64
N GLY A 268 -47.12 83.80 39.32
CA GLY A 268 -46.16 83.19 38.41
C GLY A 268 -44.87 84.00 38.31
N PHE A 269 -44.91 85.32 38.37
CA PHE A 269 -43.73 86.19 38.35
C PHE A 269 -42.87 86.00 39.60
N ALA A 270 -43.48 85.83 40.78
CA ALA A 270 -42.74 85.56 42.02
C ALA A 270 -42.07 84.17 42.02
N ALA A 271 -42.79 83.15 41.52
CA ALA A 271 -42.24 81.81 41.32
C ALA A 271 -41.16 81.78 40.23
N LEU A 272 -41.35 82.54 39.14
CA LEU A 272 -40.40 82.70 38.05
C LEU A 272 -39.14 83.42 38.52
N SER A 273 -39.25 84.47 39.33
CA SER A 273 -38.09 85.18 39.88
C SER A 273 -37.23 84.26 40.77
N THR A 274 -37.88 83.44 41.60
CA THR A 274 -37.20 82.43 42.43
C THR A 274 -36.56 81.33 41.58
N THR A 275 -37.27 80.86 40.54
CA THR A 275 -36.77 79.81 39.64
C THR A 275 -35.62 80.33 38.76
N VAL A 276 -35.73 81.54 38.19
CA VAL A 276 -34.72 82.15 37.32
C VAL A 276 -33.46 82.51 38.10
N SER A 277 -33.58 82.88 39.37
CA SER A 277 -32.43 83.11 40.26
C SER A 277 -31.63 81.82 40.55
N GLY A 278 -32.27 80.65 40.43
CA GLY A 278 -31.61 79.33 40.51
C GLY A 278 -31.25 78.73 39.14
N LYS A 279 -31.58 79.40 38.03
CA LYS A 279 -31.23 78.94 36.68
C LYS A 279 -29.83 79.40 36.31
N LEU A 280 -29.17 78.57 35.52
CA LEU A 280 -27.87 78.85 34.93
C LEU A 280 -27.95 80.10 34.05
N THR A 281 -27.00 81.01 34.22
CA THR A 281 -26.90 82.23 33.43
C THR A 281 -26.22 81.93 32.09
N ALA A 282 -26.92 82.21 30.98
CA ALA A 282 -26.45 81.87 29.64
C ALA A 282 -25.09 82.49 29.28
N THR A 283 -24.78 83.66 29.83
CA THR A 283 -23.49 84.36 29.64
C THR A 283 -22.32 83.75 30.41
N GLN A 284 -22.57 82.88 31.40
CA GLN A 284 -21.50 82.25 32.19
C GLN A 284 -21.09 80.88 31.66
N ASN A 285 -21.76 80.37 30.62
CA ASN A 285 -21.43 79.12 29.92
C ASN A 285 -21.10 77.96 30.89
N LEU A 286 -21.98 77.74 31.89
CA LEU A 286 -21.87 76.68 32.89
C LEU A 286 -20.74 76.84 33.93
N ASN A 287 -20.12 78.03 34.04
CA ASN A 287 -19.13 78.31 35.08
C ASN A 287 -19.74 78.58 36.46
N ASP A 288 -21.03 78.89 36.50
CA ASP A 288 -21.86 79.01 37.70
C ASP A 288 -22.29 77.66 38.30
N LEU A 289 -21.95 76.53 37.66
CA LEU A 289 -22.12 75.22 38.29
C LEU A 289 -21.11 75.05 39.42
N THR A 290 -21.58 75.13 40.66
CA THR A 290 -20.79 74.87 41.87
C THR A 290 -20.18 73.46 41.87
N ASP A 291 -20.92 72.45 41.42
CA ASP A 291 -20.43 71.08 41.25
C ASP A 291 -20.73 70.56 39.84
N LYS A 292 -19.76 70.80 38.96
CA LYS A 292 -19.82 70.36 37.56
C LYS A 292 -19.88 68.83 37.42
N ALA A 293 -19.34 68.06 38.38
CA ALA A 293 -19.33 66.61 38.32
C ALA A 293 -20.70 66.03 38.71
N GLN A 294 -21.29 66.49 39.81
CA GLN A 294 -22.61 66.05 40.25
C GLN A 294 -23.71 66.46 39.26
N ALA A 295 -23.61 67.64 38.64
CA ALA A 295 -24.55 68.06 37.60
C ALA A 295 -24.55 67.12 36.38
N ARG A 296 -23.36 66.65 35.95
CA ARG A 296 -23.26 65.64 34.88
C ARG A 296 -23.86 64.31 35.30
N ILE A 297 -23.68 63.89 36.56
CA ILE A 297 -24.29 62.68 37.12
C ILE A 297 -25.81 62.79 37.16
N ASN A 298 -26.36 63.90 37.65
CA ASN A 298 -27.79 64.13 37.77
C ASN A 298 -28.50 64.20 36.41
N LEU A 299 -27.81 64.72 35.39
CA LEU A 299 -28.30 64.76 34.01
C LEU A 299 -28.08 63.44 33.26
N GLY A 300 -27.53 62.41 33.92
CA GLY A 300 -27.29 61.09 33.31
C GLY A 300 -26.23 61.10 32.21
N VAL A 301 -25.39 62.15 32.15
CA VAL A 301 -24.32 62.28 31.14
C VAL A 301 -23.09 61.53 31.63
N THR A 302 -23.15 60.20 31.59
CA THR A 302 -22.03 59.31 31.91
C THR A 302 -21.28 58.93 30.63
N PHE A 303 -19.99 58.64 30.76
CA PHE A 303 -19.21 58.09 29.64
C PHE A 303 -19.72 56.67 29.35
N ALA A 304 -20.27 56.47 28.16
CA ALA A 304 -20.70 55.15 27.72
C ALA A 304 -19.54 54.42 27.03
N ASN A 305 -19.38 53.13 27.33
CA ASN A 305 -18.36 52.29 26.69
C ASN A 305 -18.71 52.09 25.20
N PRO A 306 -17.76 52.24 24.27
CA PRO A 306 -17.99 51.90 22.88
C PRO A 306 -18.46 50.45 22.69
N THR A 307 -19.65 50.27 22.09
CA THR A 307 -20.30 48.98 21.79
C THR A 307 -20.24 48.61 20.32
N SER A 308 -19.95 49.57 19.41
CA SER A 308 -19.80 49.28 17.98
C SER A 308 -18.41 48.73 17.66
N LYS A 309 -18.32 47.75 16.74
CA LYS A 309 -17.05 47.20 16.25
C LYS A 309 -16.49 48.09 15.13
N SER A 310 -15.18 48.34 15.12
CA SER A 310 -14.51 49.02 14.00
C SER A 310 -14.64 48.20 12.71
N GLY A 311 -15.01 48.86 11.61
CA GLY A 311 -15.17 48.27 10.28
C GLY A 311 -14.57 49.15 9.18
N LEU A 312 -14.78 48.81 7.90
CA LEU A 312 -14.24 49.57 6.77
C LEU A 312 -14.91 50.94 6.55
N THR A 313 -16.08 51.15 7.16
CA THR A 313 -16.81 52.42 7.13
C THR A 313 -16.93 52.94 8.56
N ALA A 314 -16.78 54.26 8.75
CA ALA A 314 -17.02 54.87 10.05
C ALA A 314 -18.51 54.72 10.43
N ALA A 315 -18.77 54.29 11.66
CA ALA A 315 -20.12 54.32 12.22
C ALA A 315 -20.35 55.73 12.77
N ASN A 316 -21.10 56.56 12.02
CA ASN A 316 -21.26 57.96 12.38
C ASN A 316 -22.26 58.13 13.52
N GLY A 317 -21.88 58.97 14.47
CA GLY A 317 -22.72 59.39 15.57
C GLY A 317 -23.44 60.70 15.32
N SER A 318 -24.49 61.02 16.09
CA SER A 318 -25.18 62.31 15.96
C SER A 318 -24.55 63.45 16.78
N ALA A 319 -23.52 63.20 17.60
CA ALA A 319 -22.87 64.21 18.44
C ALA A 319 -21.59 64.77 17.78
N VAL A 320 -21.39 66.08 17.87
CA VAL A 320 -20.32 66.84 17.18
C VAL A 320 -19.02 67.02 17.97
N THR A 321 -18.97 66.59 19.24
CA THR A 321 -17.87 66.94 20.16
C THR A 321 -17.12 65.76 20.79
N TYR A 322 -17.68 64.54 20.77
CA TYR A 322 -17.10 63.35 21.42
C TYR A 322 -17.46 62.06 20.67
N MET A 323 -16.63 61.02 20.75
CA MET A 323 -16.97 59.68 20.26
C MET A 323 -18.00 59.03 21.19
N ARG A 324 -19.21 58.76 20.68
CA ARG A 324 -20.31 58.11 21.43
C ARG A 324 -20.08 56.60 21.53
N SER A 325 -20.79 55.94 22.45
CA SER A 325 -20.69 54.48 22.63
C SER A 325 -20.99 53.69 21.36
N ASP A 326 -21.86 54.15 20.49
CA ASP A 326 -22.21 53.45 19.24
C ASP A 326 -21.52 54.04 18.00
N ALA A 327 -20.46 54.83 18.19
CA ALA A 327 -19.56 55.22 17.10
C ALA A 327 -18.27 54.39 17.14
N ALA A 328 -17.71 54.12 15.96
CA ALA A 328 -16.40 53.53 15.78
C ALA A 328 -15.71 54.16 14.55
N PRO A 329 -14.41 54.48 14.64
CA PRO A 329 -13.65 54.94 13.50
C PRO A 329 -13.53 53.83 12.44
N ALA A 330 -13.39 54.24 11.17
CA ALA A 330 -13.06 53.31 10.11
C ALA A 330 -11.66 52.71 10.33
N ILE A 331 -11.49 51.44 9.97
CA ILE A 331 -10.18 50.80 9.90
C ILE A 331 -9.45 51.36 8.67
N ASP A 332 -8.29 51.96 8.88
CA ASP A 332 -7.39 52.34 7.79
C ASP A 332 -6.91 51.07 7.08
N VAL A 333 -7.15 50.95 5.78
CA VAL A 333 -6.74 49.78 4.98
C VAL A 333 -5.24 49.71 4.73
N SER A 334 -4.50 50.78 5.06
CA SER A 334 -3.02 50.81 5.00
C SER A 334 -2.35 50.24 6.24
N ILE A 335 -3.11 49.75 7.24
CA ILE A 335 -2.54 49.19 8.46
C ILE A 335 -1.59 48.02 8.15
N ALA A 336 -0.43 48.01 8.82
CA ALA A 336 0.54 46.92 8.78
C ALA A 336 0.66 46.27 10.18
N PRO A 337 -0.37 45.55 10.65
CA PRO A 337 -0.37 44.96 11.98
C PRO A 337 0.65 43.83 12.11
N THR A 338 1.30 43.73 13.27
CA THR A 338 2.03 42.53 13.69
C THR A 338 1.07 41.59 14.43
N TRP A 339 0.65 40.51 13.78
CA TRP A 339 -0.20 39.49 14.40
C TRP A 339 0.66 38.53 15.23
N THR A 340 0.50 38.55 16.55
CA THR A 340 1.25 37.67 17.48
C THR A 340 0.54 36.34 17.76
N ASN A 341 -0.68 36.17 17.26
CA ASN A 341 -1.52 34.98 17.45
C ASN A 341 -2.06 34.47 16.11
N LYS A 342 -2.70 33.30 16.13
CA LYS A 342 -3.33 32.67 14.96
C LYS A 342 -4.31 33.63 14.25
N HIS A 343 -4.07 33.89 12.97
CA HIS A 343 -4.99 34.61 12.11
C HIS A 343 -5.87 33.62 11.34
N ILE A 344 -7.19 33.72 11.55
CA ILE A 344 -8.19 32.86 10.90
C ILE A 344 -8.95 33.70 9.89
N PHE A 345 -8.81 33.39 8.60
CA PHE A 345 -9.64 33.97 7.57
C PHE A 345 -10.95 33.19 7.49
N GLN A 346 -11.99 33.76 8.11
CA GLN A 346 -13.34 33.20 8.09
C GLN A 346 -14.03 33.51 6.76
N TRP A 347 -14.83 32.55 6.30
CA TRP A 347 -15.60 32.66 5.07
C TRP A 347 -16.78 33.63 5.23
N ASN A 348 -16.95 34.56 4.28
CA ASN A 348 -18.11 35.46 4.20
C ASN A 348 -18.98 34.99 3.01
N SER A 349 -20.16 34.45 3.29
CA SER A 349 -20.91 33.65 2.30
C SER A 349 -21.52 34.48 1.18
N GLY A 350 -21.15 34.15 -0.07
CA GLY A 350 -21.87 34.52 -1.29
C GLY A 350 -21.87 33.45 -2.39
N ALA A 351 -21.28 32.27 -2.16
CA ALA A 351 -21.18 31.20 -3.17
C ALA A 351 -21.47 29.80 -2.59
N THR A 352 -22.18 28.98 -3.38
CA THR A 352 -22.89 27.74 -2.99
C THR A 352 -22.02 26.47 -2.87
N TYR A 353 -20.69 26.55 -2.82
CA TYR A 353 -19.85 25.36 -2.69
C TYR A 353 -18.95 25.42 -1.45
N CYS A 354 -19.54 25.25 -0.26
CA CYS A 354 -18.76 25.08 0.97
C CYS A 354 -19.50 24.26 2.05
N ILE A 355 -18.82 23.22 2.52
CA ILE A 355 -19.28 22.25 3.54
C ILE A 355 -19.19 22.91 4.92
N ASN A 356 -20.31 22.92 5.61
CA ASN A 356 -20.55 23.57 6.90
C ASN A 356 -20.10 22.67 8.06
N VAL A 357 -18.99 22.99 8.74
CA VAL A 357 -18.71 22.47 10.10
C VAL A 357 -18.02 23.55 10.93
N GLN A 358 -18.60 23.86 12.08
CA GLN A 358 -18.32 24.99 12.98
C GLN A 358 -16.97 24.94 13.75
N THR A 359 -15.91 24.31 13.23
CA THR A 359 -14.66 24.12 14.01
C THR A 359 -13.37 24.52 13.29
N TYR A 360 -13.33 24.56 11.95
CA TYR A 360 -12.08 24.82 11.22
C TYR A 360 -12.30 25.86 10.09
N GLY A 361 -11.58 26.99 10.17
CA GLY A 361 -11.68 28.13 9.25
C GLY A 361 -11.03 27.87 7.89
N GLY A 362 -11.38 28.65 6.86
CA GLY A 362 -10.96 28.39 5.47
C GLY A 362 -9.44 28.41 5.25
N LEU A 363 -8.81 29.56 5.49
CA LEU A 363 -7.35 29.73 5.45
C LEU A 363 -6.83 30.09 6.85
N THR A 364 -5.83 29.35 7.31
CA THR A 364 -5.11 29.64 8.55
C THR A 364 -3.65 29.92 8.22
N ILE A 365 -3.09 31.01 8.75
CA ILE A 365 -1.66 31.32 8.68
C ILE A 365 -1.14 31.41 10.11
N TYR A 366 -0.18 30.54 10.47
CA TYR A 366 0.25 30.41 11.85
C TYR A 366 1.66 29.83 11.99
N ALA A 367 2.35 30.24 13.05
CA ALA A 367 3.61 29.67 13.51
C ALA A 367 3.48 29.43 15.03
N PRO A 368 3.18 28.19 15.46
CA PRO A 368 2.97 27.87 16.88
C PRO A 368 4.19 28.06 17.77
N ASP A 369 5.39 27.96 17.18
CA ASP A 369 6.69 28.00 17.83
C ASP A 369 7.79 28.41 16.83
N GLN A 370 9.05 28.51 17.30
CA GLN A 370 10.22 28.77 16.43
C GLN A 370 10.53 27.62 15.45
N GLY A 371 9.78 26.52 15.49
CA GLY A 371 10.07 25.30 14.72
C GLY A 371 9.28 25.19 13.43
N SER A 372 8.04 25.68 13.38
CA SER A 372 7.16 25.48 12.22
C SER A 372 6.45 26.76 11.77
N ALA A 373 6.32 26.93 10.45
CA ALA A 373 5.63 28.05 9.84
C ALA A 373 4.85 27.55 8.63
N PHE A 374 3.52 27.52 8.73
CA PHE A 374 2.67 26.94 7.69
C PHE A 374 1.42 27.75 7.43
N MET A 375 0.93 27.61 6.19
CA MET A 375 -0.42 27.98 5.80
C MET A 375 -1.25 26.71 5.58
N THR A 376 -2.48 26.70 6.08
CA THR A 376 -3.38 25.55 5.99
C THR A 376 -4.62 25.90 5.18
N PHE A 377 -4.90 25.04 4.19
CA PHE A 377 -6.10 25.08 3.36
C PHE A 377 -7.09 24.05 3.87
N HIS A 378 -8.23 24.50 4.41
CA HIS A 378 -9.26 23.63 4.95
C HIS A 378 -10.45 23.46 3.99
N ARG A 379 -11.04 22.26 3.99
CA ARG A 379 -12.34 21.92 3.40
C ARG A 379 -13.11 21.04 4.40
N GLY A 380 -13.89 21.67 5.28
CA GLY A 380 -14.60 20.95 6.35
C GLY A 380 -13.62 20.34 7.36
N ALA A 381 -13.78 19.05 7.67
CA ALA A 381 -12.85 18.30 8.54
C ALA A 381 -11.49 17.99 7.89
N TYR A 382 -11.37 18.22 6.57
CA TYR A 382 -10.17 17.93 5.81
C TYR A 382 -9.27 19.16 5.65
N ALA A 383 -7.96 18.97 5.68
CA ALA A 383 -6.98 20.03 5.51
C ALA A 383 -5.66 19.56 4.89
N SER A 384 -5.05 20.45 4.11
CA SER A 384 -3.64 20.34 3.69
C SER A 384 -2.88 21.57 4.18
N GLN A 385 -1.69 21.35 4.73
CA GLN A 385 -0.73 22.37 5.15
C GLN A 385 0.39 22.51 4.11
N PHE A 386 0.90 23.72 4.00
CA PHE A 386 2.00 24.10 3.14
C PHE A 386 2.94 25.03 3.90
N GLY A 387 4.20 24.64 4.05
CA GLY A 387 5.19 25.47 4.74
C GLY A 387 6.32 24.66 5.37
N LEU A 388 7.00 25.29 6.33
CA LEU A 388 8.09 24.72 7.10
C LEU A 388 7.56 23.93 8.29
N ASP A 389 8.00 22.69 8.43
CA ASP A 389 7.73 21.83 9.58
C ASP A 389 8.82 22.02 10.66
N GLY A 390 8.64 21.44 11.85
CA GLY A 390 9.52 21.55 13.03
C GLY A 390 11.01 21.28 12.79
N ASP A 391 11.34 20.61 11.68
CA ASP A 391 12.69 20.25 11.26
C ASP A 391 13.21 21.09 10.09
N ASN A 392 12.59 22.25 9.82
CA ASN A 392 12.91 23.19 8.73
C ASN A 392 12.71 22.62 7.31
N TYR A 393 12.02 21.48 7.16
CA TYR A 393 11.69 20.99 5.82
C TYR A 393 10.42 21.64 5.29
N TYR A 394 10.47 21.96 4.00
CA TYR A 394 9.30 22.43 3.28
C TYR A 394 8.41 21.26 2.87
N ARG A 395 7.12 21.34 3.23
CA ARG A 395 6.17 20.24 3.04
C ARG A 395 4.87 20.73 2.46
N TRP A 396 4.26 19.90 1.61
CA TRP A 396 2.87 20.01 1.22
C TRP A 396 2.18 18.66 1.49
N GLY A 397 1.16 18.65 2.34
CA GLY A 397 0.46 17.44 2.78
C GLY A 397 -0.42 17.75 3.98
N GLY A 398 -0.85 16.79 4.78
CA GLY A 398 -1.60 17.07 6.01
C GLY A 398 -2.33 15.85 6.53
N TRP A 399 -3.03 15.98 7.67
CA TRP A 399 -3.73 14.83 8.28
C TRP A 399 -4.84 14.26 7.37
N SER A 400 -5.26 15.00 6.34
CA SER A 400 -6.31 14.60 5.40
C SER A 400 -5.80 14.02 4.09
N ASP A 401 -4.50 14.11 3.84
CA ASP A 401 -3.83 13.51 2.68
C ASP A 401 -3.33 12.08 2.98
N GLY A 402 -3.66 11.56 4.17
CA GLY A 402 -3.09 10.31 4.68
C GLY A 402 -1.56 10.36 4.66
N ALA A 403 -0.92 9.20 4.54
CA ALA A 403 0.54 9.13 4.42
C ALA A 403 1.09 9.74 3.12
N GLY A 404 0.28 10.28 2.20
CA GLY A 404 0.63 10.61 0.81
C GLY A 404 1.29 11.97 0.52
N GLY A 405 1.69 12.73 1.54
CA GLY A 405 2.22 14.08 1.36
C GLY A 405 3.50 14.18 0.52
N VAL A 406 3.64 15.29 -0.22
CA VAL A 406 4.84 15.65 -0.99
C VAL A 406 5.82 16.38 -0.08
N ARG A 407 7.01 15.81 0.10
CA ARG A 407 8.15 16.48 0.76
C ARG A 407 9.06 17.07 -0.29
N MET A 408 9.41 18.35 -0.14
CA MET A 408 10.37 19.03 -1.00
C MET A 408 11.52 19.56 -0.15
N TYR A 409 12.74 19.18 -0.52
CA TYR A 409 13.95 19.69 0.12
C TYR A 409 14.45 20.88 -0.68
N LEU A 410 14.77 21.99 -0.01
CA LEU A 410 15.79 22.90 -0.50
C LEU A 410 17.02 22.68 0.36
N SER A 411 17.89 21.76 -0.05
CA SER A 411 19.24 21.75 0.51
C SER A 411 19.96 23.02 0.03
N PRO A 412 21.01 23.48 0.75
CA PRO A 412 21.87 24.58 0.30
C PRO A 412 22.47 24.39 -1.11
N GLY A 413 22.36 23.19 -1.71
CA GLY A 413 22.79 22.85 -3.06
C GLY A 413 21.71 22.83 -4.15
N GLY A 414 20.44 23.10 -3.86
CA GLY A 414 19.39 23.25 -4.88
C GLY A 414 18.92 21.98 -5.60
N LEU A 415 19.01 20.81 -4.96
CA LEU A 415 18.50 19.55 -5.51
C LEU A 415 17.04 19.29 -5.10
N LEU A 416 16.15 19.13 -6.08
CA LEU A 416 14.77 18.68 -5.87
C LEU A 416 14.76 17.18 -5.57
N TYR A 417 14.28 16.83 -4.38
CA TYR A 417 13.99 15.45 -4.00
C TYR A 417 12.49 15.33 -3.76
N SER A 418 11.80 14.55 -4.59
CA SER A 418 10.40 14.21 -4.39
C SER A 418 10.35 12.77 -3.87
N ALA A 419 10.00 12.61 -2.59
CA ALA A 419 9.64 11.33 -2.03
C ALA A 419 8.13 11.37 -1.80
N GLY A 420 7.37 10.49 -2.47
CA GLY A 420 6.03 10.17 -2.02
C GLY A 420 6.14 9.56 -0.63
N TYR A 421 5.61 10.25 0.38
CA TYR A 421 5.51 9.65 1.70
C TYR A 421 4.50 8.48 1.59
N GLY A 422 4.84 7.30 2.14
CA GLY A 422 4.10 6.05 1.91
C GLY A 422 5.00 4.83 1.63
N ALA A 423 6.23 5.04 1.17
CA ALA A 423 7.28 4.05 1.35
C ALA A 423 7.84 4.23 2.78
N SER A 424 7.83 3.16 3.58
CA SER A 424 8.65 3.05 4.80
C SER A 424 10.12 3.04 4.42
N THR A 425 10.61 4.16 3.93
CA THR A 425 12.00 4.40 3.65
C THR A 425 12.29 5.75 4.26
N THR A 426 13.04 5.74 5.36
CA THR A 426 13.92 6.84 5.72
C THR A 426 14.48 7.47 4.45
N PRO A 427 14.50 8.82 4.32
CA PRO A 427 15.12 9.47 3.18
C PRO A 427 16.58 9.03 3.09
N VAL A 428 16.86 8.05 2.23
CA VAL A 428 18.24 7.70 1.89
C VAL A 428 18.67 8.80 0.95
N GLY A 429 19.38 9.82 1.45
CA GLY A 429 19.83 10.93 0.61
C GLY A 429 20.55 10.43 -0.65
N GLY A 430 20.22 11.02 -1.80
CA GLY A 430 20.94 10.81 -3.07
C GLY A 430 20.43 9.70 -4.01
N GLN A 431 19.26 9.11 -3.79
CA GLN A 431 18.60 8.11 -4.64
C GLN A 431 17.24 8.60 -5.20
N VAL A 432 17.04 8.52 -6.51
CA VAL A 432 15.71 8.61 -7.11
C VAL A 432 15.10 7.21 -7.15
N ARG A 433 13.98 6.99 -6.45
CA ARG A 433 13.21 5.74 -6.48
C ARG A 433 11.91 5.98 -7.25
N ALA A 434 11.86 5.53 -8.50
CA ALA A 434 10.67 5.58 -9.34
C ALA A 434 9.99 4.20 -9.34
N ALA A 435 8.69 4.15 -9.04
CA ALA A 435 7.89 2.92 -9.16
C ALA A 435 7.37 2.67 -10.59
N GLY A 436 7.32 3.74 -11.39
CA GLY A 436 7.02 3.68 -12.83
C GLY A 436 8.24 4.03 -13.68
N ASP A 437 8.00 4.23 -14.98
CA ASP A 437 9.06 4.46 -15.96
C ASP A 437 9.76 5.82 -15.77
N ILE A 438 11.08 5.83 -15.98
CA ILE A 438 11.86 7.07 -16.14
C ILE A 438 11.88 7.40 -17.64
N ILE A 439 11.01 8.31 -18.08
CA ILE A 439 10.93 8.76 -19.47
C ILE A 439 11.87 9.96 -19.64
N TYR A 440 12.92 9.80 -20.47
CA TYR A 440 13.92 10.84 -20.73
C TYR A 440 14.36 10.89 -22.19
N GLY A 441 14.55 12.10 -22.72
CA GLY A 441 15.13 12.35 -24.05
C GLY A 441 14.19 12.20 -25.24
N LEU A 442 14.79 12.18 -26.43
CA LEU A 442 14.13 12.01 -27.73
C LEU A 442 14.72 10.79 -28.47
N SER A 443 13.86 9.92 -29.01
CA SER A 443 14.28 8.69 -29.69
C SER A 443 13.78 8.56 -31.13
N ASP A 444 12.72 9.31 -31.49
CA ASP A 444 12.12 9.33 -32.82
C ASP A 444 13.14 9.78 -33.89
N GLN A 445 13.19 9.05 -35.01
CA GLN A 445 14.13 9.32 -36.10
C GLN A 445 13.96 10.74 -36.66
N ARG A 446 12.74 11.30 -36.66
CA ARG A 446 12.46 12.64 -37.19
C ARG A 446 13.05 13.77 -36.34
N LEU A 447 13.49 13.46 -35.13
CA LEU A 447 14.12 14.41 -34.21
C LEU A 447 15.65 14.26 -34.20
N LYS A 448 16.22 13.56 -35.18
CA LYS A 448 17.66 13.28 -35.30
C LYS A 448 18.14 13.55 -36.72
N ASP A 449 19.25 14.26 -36.83
CA ASP A 449 20.00 14.48 -38.08
C ASP A 449 21.37 13.81 -37.99
N ASP A 450 22.04 13.60 -39.13
CA ASP A 450 23.38 12.99 -39.25
C ASP A 450 23.51 11.64 -38.51
N ILE A 451 22.56 10.72 -38.75
CA ILE A 451 22.53 9.41 -38.10
C ILE A 451 23.60 8.50 -38.71
N GLN A 452 24.64 8.21 -37.93
CA GLN A 452 25.71 7.29 -38.30
C GLN A 452 25.66 6.01 -37.46
N ILE A 453 26.08 4.89 -38.06
CA ILE A 453 26.26 3.62 -37.34
C ILE A 453 27.55 3.70 -36.52
N ILE A 454 27.56 3.10 -35.32
CA ILE A 454 28.78 3.00 -34.51
C ILE A 454 29.69 1.94 -35.13
N GLU A 455 30.65 2.39 -35.92
CA GLU A 455 31.66 1.55 -36.56
C GLU A 455 32.66 0.99 -35.53
N ASP A 456 33.29 -0.14 -35.88
CA ASP A 456 34.31 -0.84 -35.09
C ASP A 456 33.90 -1.07 -33.63
N ALA A 457 32.60 -1.31 -33.40
CA ALA A 457 32.02 -1.38 -32.07
C ALA A 457 32.63 -2.49 -31.20
N LEU A 458 32.99 -3.63 -31.79
CA LEU A 458 33.60 -4.73 -31.05
C LEU A 458 35.04 -4.38 -30.64
N GLU A 459 35.82 -3.77 -31.53
CA GLU A 459 37.17 -3.29 -31.27
C GLU A 459 37.18 -2.13 -30.26
N LYS A 460 36.13 -1.30 -30.24
CA LYS A 460 35.90 -0.26 -29.23
C LYS A 460 35.58 -0.87 -27.86
N ILE A 461 34.72 -1.89 -27.81
CA ILE A 461 34.40 -2.60 -26.56
C ILE A 461 35.62 -3.31 -25.99
N ASP A 462 36.48 -3.89 -26.84
CA ASP A 462 37.71 -4.59 -26.42
C ASP A 462 38.70 -3.67 -25.69
N GLN A 463 38.60 -2.35 -25.87
CA GLN A 463 39.41 -1.34 -25.18
C GLN A 463 38.85 -0.93 -23.80
N LEU A 464 37.67 -1.43 -23.42
CA LEU A 464 36.99 -1.07 -22.19
C LEU A 464 37.17 -2.14 -21.12
N ASP A 465 37.55 -1.72 -19.91
CA ASP A 465 37.61 -2.61 -18.76
C ASP A 465 36.31 -2.55 -17.95
N GLY A 466 35.69 -3.71 -17.75
CA GLY A 466 34.66 -3.89 -16.74
C GLY A 466 35.30 -3.94 -15.34
N VAL A 467 35.13 -2.89 -14.55
CA VAL A 467 35.82 -2.74 -13.25
C VAL A 467 34.86 -2.78 -12.08
N THR A 468 35.36 -3.19 -10.91
CA THR A 468 34.71 -2.90 -9.63
C THR A 468 35.54 -1.95 -8.81
N TRP A 469 34.91 -1.01 -8.12
CA TRP A 469 35.60 0.08 -7.46
C TRP A 469 34.96 0.46 -6.12
N VAL A 470 35.77 1.11 -5.28
CA VAL A 470 35.37 1.78 -4.05
C VAL A 470 35.80 3.24 -4.14
N GLN A 471 35.10 4.14 -3.47
CA GLN A 471 35.37 5.57 -3.55
C GLN A 471 36.76 5.90 -3.00
N SER A 472 37.51 6.75 -3.72
CA SER A 472 38.86 7.20 -3.34
C SER A 472 38.83 8.36 -2.35
N ASP A 473 39.97 8.65 -1.72
CA ASP A 473 40.10 9.81 -0.83
C ASP A 473 39.97 11.14 -1.57
N LEU A 474 40.48 11.22 -2.81
CA LEU A 474 40.29 12.40 -3.66
C LEU A 474 38.80 12.74 -3.84
N ALA A 475 37.94 11.74 -3.99
CA ALA A 475 36.50 11.96 -4.12
C ALA A 475 35.91 12.63 -2.87
N ARG A 476 36.45 12.32 -1.68
CA ARG A 476 36.07 12.98 -0.42
C ARG A 476 36.58 14.41 -0.35
N GLU A 477 37.81 14.65 -0.79
CA GLU A 477 38.45 15.98 -0.81
C GLU A 477 37.70 16.98 -1.71
N VAL A 478 37.26 16.52 -2.89
CA VAL A 478 36.51 17.36 -3.85
C VAL A 478 35.01 17.46 -3.52
N GLY A 479 34.56 16.87 -2.41
CA GLY A 479 33.16 16.92 -1.97
C GLY A 479 32.20 16.11 -2.85
N ALA A 480 32.67 15.03 -3.48
CA ALA A 480 31.80 14.13 -4.23
C ALA A 480 30.81 13.39 -3.30
N PRO A 481 29.59 13.05 -3.78
CA PRO A 481 28.63 12.27 -3.00
C PRO A 481 29.22 10.95 -2.51
N VAL A 482 28.97 10.63 -1.24
CA VAL A 482 29.52 9.43 -0.60
C VAL A 482 28.92 8.16 -1.23
N GLN A 483 29.77 7.17 -1.53
CA GLN A 483 29.41 5.87 -2.08
C GLN A 483 29.93 4.74 -1.18
N ASP A 484 29.11 4.33 -0.20
CA ASP A 484 29.52 3.40 0.87
C ASP A 484 29.68 1.94 0.45
N ARG A 485 29.23 1.58 -0.76
CA ARG A 485 29.25 0.20 -1.27
C ARG A 485 30.17 0.12 -2.48
N ARG A 486 30.88 -1.01 -2.61
CA ARG A 486 31.57 -1.37 -3.85
C ARG A 486 30.58 -1.33 -5.02
N LYS A 487 31.01 -0.71 -6.12
CA LYS A 487 30.24 -0.56 -7.36
C LYS A 487 30.92 -1.31 -8.49
N ALA A 488 30.17 -1.60 -9.54
CA ALA A 488 30.68 -2.10 -10.81
C ALA A 488 30.35 -1.09 -11.91
N GLY A 489 31.19 -1.00 -12.93
CA GLY A 489 30.99 -0.07 -14.04
C GLY A 489 32.17 -0.01 -14.99
N LEU A 490 32.24 1.07 -15.75
CA LEU A 490 33.31 1.39 -16.69
C LEU A 490 34.13 2.59 -16.19
N LEU A 491 35.34 2.75 -16.73
CA LEU A 491 36.14 3.96 -16.53
C LEU A 491 35.77 5.02 -17.58
N ALA A 492 35.37 6.21 -17.12
CA ALA A 492 34.92 7.28 -18.01
C ALA A 492 36.01 7.69 -19.01
N GLN A 493 37.28 7.66 -18.61
CA GLN A 493 38.43 8.01 -19.47
C GLN A 493 38.68 6.99 -20.59
N GLN A 494 38.30 5.72 -20.40
CA GLN A 494 38.37 4.72 -21.46
C GLN A 494 37.20 4.89 -22.41
N LEU A 495 36.00 5.07 -21.85
CA LEU A 495 34.79 5.27 -22.64
C LEU A 495 34.85 6.53 -23.51
N GLU A 496 35.41 7.63 -22.99
CA GLU A 496 35.56 8.90 -23.73
C GLU A 496 36.36 8.74 -25.02
N LYS A 497 37.35 7.84 -25.05
CA LYS A 497 38.18 7.59 -26.25
C LYS A 497 37.41 6.87 -27.36
N VAL A 498 36.43 6.04 -27.00
CA VAL A 498 35.74 5.15 -27.95
C VAL A 498 34.29 5.57 -28.24
N LEU A 499 33.65 6.26 -27.29
CA LEU A 499 32.29 6.77 -27.34
C LEU A 499 32.19 8.06 -26.50
N PRO A 500 32.77 9.18 -26.97
CA PRO A 500 32.79 10.45 -26.24
C PRO A 500 31.38 11.00 -25.94
N GLU A 501 30.38 10.67 -26.76
CA GLU A 501 28.99 11.13 -26.61
C GLU A 501 28.36 10.64 -25.30
N ALA A 502 28.80 9.48 -24.80
CA ALA A 502 28.32 8.88 -23.55
C ALA A 502 29.05 9.41 -22.31
N VAL A 503 29.99 10.36 -22.45
CA VAL A 503 30.78 10.91 -21.34
C VAL A 503 30.54 12.40 -21.21
N GLY A 504 30.34 12.86 -19.97
CA GLY A 504 30.21 14.28 -19.66
C GLY A 504 30.88 14.61 -18.33
N LEU A 505 30.84 15.89 -17.94
CA LEU A 505 31.30 16.28 -16.61
C LEU A 505 30.44 15.65 -15.52
N ALA A 506 31.08 15.28 -14.42
CA ALA A 506 30.41 14.73 -13.26
C ALA A 506 29.41 15.76 -12.70
N PRO A 507 28.17 15.36 -12.35
CA PRO A 507 27.17 16.32 -11.89
C PRO A 507 27.61 17.16 -10.69
N PHE A 508 28.36 16.56 -9.75
CA PHE A 508 28.88 17.28 -8.58
C PHE A 508 30.00 18.28 -8.94
N ASP A 509 30.72 18.02 -10.04
CA ASP A 509 31.77 18.87 -10.58
C ASP A 509 31.25 19.85 -11.64
N THR A 510 29.95 19.90 -11.94
CA THR A 510 29.42 20.81 -12.98
C THR A 510 28.79 22.06 -12.37
N ASN A 511 29.20 23.26 -12.84
CA ASN A 511 28.62 24.53 -12.42
C ASN A 511 27.43 24.97 -13.30
N LYS A 512 26.77 26.08 -12.95
CA LYS A 512 25.62 26.62 -13.70
C LYS A 512 25.94 27.02 -15.15
N LEU A 513 27.21 27.15 -15.50
CA LEU A 513 27.70 27.47 -16.86
C LEU A 513 28.20 26.21 -17.59
N MET A 514 27.87 25.01 -17.09
CA MET A 514 28.32 23.71 -17.62
C MET A 514 29.84 23.55 -17.67
N LYS A 515 30.57 24.15 -16.72
CA LYS A 515 32.03 24.02 -16.58
C LYS A 515 32.40 23.30 -15.28
N SER A 516 33.59 22.71 -15.25
CA SER A 516 34.13 22.08 -14.04
C SER A 516 34.21 23.07 -12.87
N ARG A 517 33.73 22.67 -11.69
CA ARG A 517 33.75 23.43 -10.44
C ARG A 517 35.10 23.33 -9.76
N THR A 518 35.67 22.13 -9.78
CA THR A 518 36.99 21.82 -9.22
C THR A 518 38.13 22.27 -10.13
N GLY A 519 37.85 22.48 -11.43
CA GLY A 519 38.85 22.74 -12.45
C GLY A 519 39.57 21.47 -12.95
N LEU A 520 39.20 20.29 -12.43
CA LEU A 520 39.83 19.02 -12.78
C LEU A 520 39.11 18.28 -13.93
N ASN A 521 37.96 18.77 -14.37
CA ASN A 521 37.11 18.12 -15.37
C ASN A 521 36.81 16.65 -15.03
N LEU A 522 36.31 16.41 -13.81
CA LEU A 522 35.98 15.07 -13.36
C LEU A 522 34.84 14.53 -14.22
N LEU A 523 35.04 13.36 -14.83
CA LEU A 523 34.13 12.79 -15.81
C LEU A 523 33.09 11.85 -15.17
N ASN A 524 31.95 11.71 -15.83
CA ASN A 524 30.89 10.77 -15.50
C ASN A 524 30.29 10.15 -16.77
N ILE A 525 29.74 8.94 -16.63
CA ILE A 525 29.18 8.16 -17.73
C ILE A 525 27.65 8.29 -17.75
N GLN A 526 27.11 8.54 -18.94
CA GLN A 526 25.69 8.45 -19.28
C GLN A 526 25.40 7.01 -19.75
N TYR A 527 25.17 6.12 -18.77
CA TYR A 527 25.11 4.66 -19.01
C TYR A 527 24.04 4.24 -20.03
N GLU A 528 22.96 4.98 -20.15
CA GLU A 528 21.90 4.76 -21.12
C GLU A 528 22.40 4.85 -22.57
N GLN A 529 23.40 5.69 -22.84
CA GLN A 529 23.95 5.89 -24.18
C GLN A 529 24.89 4.76 -24.61
N VAL A 530 25.44 4.00 -23.66
CA VAL A 530 26.33 2.85 -23.93
C VAL A 530 25.57 1.73 -24.66
N SER A 531 24.25 1.68 -24.55
CA SER A 531 23.40 0.67 -25.18
C SER A 531 23.60 0.56 -26.70
N GLY A 532 23.77 1.68 -27.41
CA GLY A 532 24.02 1.69 -28.85
C GLY A 532 25.31 0.96 -29.24
N LEU A 533 26.39 1.21 -28.49
CA LEU A 533 27.68 0.55 -28.70
C LEU A 533 27.58 -0.96 -28.46
N LEU A 534 26.87 -1.38 -27.42
CA LEU A 534 26.66 -2.80 -27.12
C LEU A 534 25.87 -3.51 -28.23
N VAL A 535 24.85 -2.86 -28.80
CA VAL A 535 24.06 -3.43 -29.91
C VAL A 535 24.94 -3.66 -31.14
N GLU A 536 25.73 -2.68 -31.56
CA GLU A 536 26.62 -2.85 -32.72
C GLU A 536 27.77 -3.82 -32.44
N GLY A 537 28.26 -3.87 -31.19
CA GLY A 537 29.24 -4.86 -30.73
C GLY A 537 28.73 -6.30 -30.85
N ILE A 538 27.48 -6.55 -30.42
CA ILE A 538 26.84 -7.87 -30.55
C ILE A 538 26.63 -8.23 -32.02
N LYS A 539 26.21 -7.28 -32.87
CA LYS A 539 26.08 -7.51 -34.32
C LYS A 539 27.43 -7.84 -34.96
N ALA A 540 28.50 -7.15 -34.56
CA ALA A 540 29.86 -7.44 -35.03
C ALA A 540 30.35 -8.81 -34.57
N LEU A 541 30.11 -9.18 -33.31
CA LEU A 541 30.44 -10.50 -32.78
C LEU A 541 29.70 -11.61 -33.54
N LYS A 542 28.39 -11.41 -33.80
CA LYS A 542 27.59 -12.35 -34.60
C LYS A 542 28.19 -12.57 -36.00
N ARG A 543 28.57 -11.50 -36.69
CA ARG A 543 29.22 -11.60 -38.03
C ARG A 543 30.54 -12.38 -37.97
N LYS A 544 31.35 -12.19 -36.92
CA LYS A 544 32.60 -12.97 -36.73
C LYS A 544 32.30 -14.46 -36.50
N ASN A 545 31.27 -14.79 -35.72
CA ASN A 545 30.86 -16.18 -35.50
C ASN A 545 30.36 -16.85 -36.79
N GLU A 546 29.50 -16.19 -37.56
CA GLU A 546 29.03 -16.73 -38.85
C GLU A 546 30.22 -16.98 -39.82
N ALA A 547 31.18 -16.05 -39.88
CA ALA A 547 32.38 -16.23 -40.69
C ALA A 547 33.29 -17.40 -40.21
N LEU A 548 33.33 -17.66 -38.90
CA LEU A 548 34.05 -18.79 -38.32
C LEU A 548 33.34 -20.11 -38.62
N GLU A 549 32.02 -20.17 -38.45
CA GLU A 549 31.19 -21.33 -38.79
C GLU A 549 31.34 -21.69 -40.28
N ASP A 550 31.27 -20.72 -41.18
CA ASP A 550 31.52 -20.92 -42.60
C ASP A 550 32.92 -21.46 -42.90
N ARG A 551 33.93 -20.98 -42.15
CA ARG A 551 35.31 -21.47 -42.30
C ARG A 551 35.43 -22.91 -41.81
N VAL A 552 34.79 -23.25 -40.69
CA VAL A 552 34.74 -24.62 -40.15
C VAL A 552 34.07 -25.54 -41.17
N ALA A 553 32.89 -25.19 -41.68
CA ALA A 553 32.18 -25.98 -42.68
C ALA A 553 33.01 -26.22 -43.95
N ARG A 554 33.73 -25.20 -44.43
CA ARG A 554 34.65 -25.35 -45.57
C ARG A 554 35.80 -26.30 -45.27
N LEU A 555 36.37 -26.25 -44.06
CA LEU A 555 37.46 -27.13 -43.65
C LEU A 555 36.99 -28.58 -43.51
N GLU A 556 35.82 -28.79 -42.90
CA GLU A 556 35.17 -30.10 -42.79
C GLU A 556 34.93 -30.72 -44.18
N ALA A 557 34.41 -29.93 -45.13
CA ALA A 557 34.21 -30.38 -46.50
C ALA A 557 35.53 -30.70 -47.25
N ILE A 558 36.64 -30.05 -46.89
CA ILE A 558 37.97 -30.36 -47.45
C ILE A 558 38.50 -31.65 -46.84
N ILE A 559 38.36 -31.86 -45.52
CA ILE A 559 38.77 -33.08 -44.83
C ILE A 559 38.01 -34.29 -45.41
N GLU A 560 36.70 -34.18 -45.58
CA GLU A 560 35.87 -35.22 -46.19
C GLU A 560 36.36 -35.59 -47.61
N LYS A 561 36.81 -34.60 -48.40
CA LYS A 561 37.41 -34.82 -49.72
C LYS A 561 38.81 -35.44 -49.70
N LEU A 562 39.57 -35.25 -48.61
CA LEU A 562 40.93 -35.78 -48.44
C LEU A 562 40.94 -37.22 -47.89
N GLY A 563 39.79 -37.74 -47.45
CA GLY A 563 39.63 -39.14 -47.06
C GLY A 563 40.42 -39.54 -45.81
N VAL A 564 40.69 -38.58 -44.91
CA VAL A 564 41.30 -38.81 -43.58
C VAL A 564 40.20 -38.81 -42.53
#